data_AF-A0A0M3K678-F1
#
_entry.id   AF-A0A0M3K678-F1
#
_cell.length_a   1.000
_cell.length_b   1.000
_cell.length_c   1.000
_cell.angle_alpha   90.00
_cell.angle_beta   90.00
_cell.angle_gamma   90.00
#
_symmetry.space_group_name_H-M   'P 1'
#
loop_
_entity.id
_entity.type
_entity.pdbx_description
1 polymer ?
#
loop_
_entity_poly.entity_id
_entity_poly.type
_entity_poly.pdbx_seq_one_letter_code
_entity_poly.pdbx_strand_id
1 'polypeptide(L)'
;LDEIRAMEEWKKERKNRKDYWLHEGIIVKVITKKLGDEFYKAKGVVKSLVDEYTAHIDVDGALLKVDQQHVETVIPALGRAMLVVNGAYRDTKAILESVNEKDFTISLRLDEGFAKGRLITVPYEDASKLAQ
;
A
#
# COMPACT_ATOMS: atom_id res chain seq x y z
N LEU A 1 -16.93 -25.16 1.04
CA LEU A 1 -15.77 -24.57 1.76
C LEU A 1 -15.43 -23.20 1.18
N ASP A 2 -15.40 -23.07 -0.14
CA ASP A 2 -15.06 -21.80 -0.82
C ASP A 2 -16.11 -20.70 -0.64
N GLU A 3 -17.40 -21.03 -0.59
CA GLU A 3 -18.47 -20.05 -0.31
C GLU A 3 -18.36 -19.42 1.08
N ILE A 4 -18.03 -20.23 2.10
CA ILE A 4 -17.83 -19.76 3.48
C ILE A 4 -16.63 -18.80 3.52
N ARG A 5 -15.53 -19.15 2.85
CA ARG A 5 -14.33 -18.32 2.75
C ARG A 5 -14.60 -17.01 2.02
N ALA A 6 -15.30 -17.06 0.89
CA ALA A 6 -15.68 -15.88 0.14
C ALA A 6 -16.56 -14.93 0.99
N MET A 7 -17.48 -15.49 1.79
CA MET A 7 -18.30 -14.72 2.71
C MET A 7 -17.47 -14.07 3.83
N GLU A 8 -16.46 -14.76 4.38
CA GLU A 8 -15.54 -14.20 5.36
C GLU A 8 -14.68 -13.07 4.77
N GLU A 9 -14.15 -13.25 3.55
CA GLU A 9 -13.38 -12.22 2.86
C GLU A 9 -14.22 -10.99 2.56
N TRP A 10 -15.46 -11.17 2.09
CA TRP A 10 -16.38 -10.07 1.87
C TRP A 10 -16.67 -9.29 3.16
N LYS A 11 -16.84 -9.99 4.28
CA LYS A 11 -16.99 -9.35 5.60
C LYS A 11 -15.74 -8.57 6.00
N LYS A 12 -14.54 -9.13 5.76
CA LYS A 12 -13.27 -8.43 6.02
C LYS A 12 -13.12 -7.21 5.11
N GLU A 13 -13.39 -7.34 3.82
CA GLU A 13 -13.35 -6.25 2.83
C GLU A 13 -14.21 -5.08 3.29
N ARG A 14 -15.49 -5.33 3.59
CA ARG A 14 -16.41 -4.28 4.06
C ARG A 14 -15.97 -3.61 5.36
N LYS A 15 -15.30 -4.34 6.26
CA LYS A 15 -14.84 -3.81 7.55
C LYS A 15 -13.56 -2.99 7.41
N ASN A 16 -12.63 -3.49 6.59
CA ASN A 16 -11.27 -2.99 6.49
C ASN A 16 -11.06 -2.00 5.35
N ARG A 17 -11.98 -1.94 4.37
CA ARG A 17 -12.02 -0.86 3.39
C ARG A 17 -12.24 0.46 4.12
N LYS A 18 -11.27 1.36 4.02
CA LYS A 18 -11.37 2.75 4.47
C LYS A 18 -11.11 3.70 3.31
N ASP A 19 -11.52 4.93 3.52
CA ASP A 19 -11.18 6.10 2.70
C ASP A 19 -9.72 6.57 2.89
N TYR A 20 -9.03 6.07 3.91
CA TYR A 20 -7.61 6.31 4.14
C TYR A 20 -6.73 5.07 4.02
N TRP A 21 -5.49 5.25 3.56
CA TRP A 21 -4.57 4.15 3.24
C TRP A 21 -3.11 4.37 3.66
N LEU A 22 -2.73 5.52 4.22
CA LEU A 22 -1.35 5.72 4.67
C LEU A 22 -1.00 4.80 5.84
N HIS A 23 0.21 4.23 5.80
CA HIS A 23 0.78 3.40 6.87
C HIS A 23 2.24 3.77 7.05
N GLU A 24 2.75 3.68 8.28
CA GLU A 24 4.18 3.88 8.55
C GLU A 24 5.02 2.75 7.92
N GLY A 25 6.24 3.09 7.49
CA GLY A 25 7.16 2.11 6.94
C GLY A 25 6.88 1.67 5.50
N ILE A 26 5.93 2.29 4.80
CA ILE A 26 5.77 2.11 3.35
C ILE A 26 6.52 3.19 2.57
N ILE A 27 6.83 2.88 1.31
CA ILE A 27 7.35 3.86 0.34
C ILE A 27 6.18 4.41 -0.46
N VAL A 28 6.13 5.72 -0.63
CA VAL A 28 5.14 6.42 -1.46
C VAL A 28 5.85 7.27 -2.51
N LYS A 29 5.15 7.66 -3.58
CA LYS A 29 5.66 8.58 -4.59
C LYS A 29 4.85 9.87 -4.59
N VAL A 30 5.53 11.00 -4.57
CA VAL A 30 4.90 12.33 -4.61
C VAL A 30 4.35 12.59 -6.01
N ILE A 31 3.09 12.98 -6.10
CA ILE A 31 2.40 13.27 -7.37
C ILE A 31 1.93 14.73 -7.48
N THR A 32 2.26 15.56 -6.50
CA THR A 32 1.97 17.00 -6.51
C THR A 32 3.25 17.82 -6.74
N LYS A 33 3.11 18.95 -7.43
CA LYS A 33 4.16 19.98 -7.53
C LYS A 33 4.09 21.03 -6.42
N LYS A 34 3.04 21.00 -5.59
CA LYS A 34 2.82 21.99 -4.51
C LYS A 34 3.90 21.98 -3.42
N LEU A 35 4.66 20.89 -3.34
CA LEU A 35 5.73 20.71 -2.36
C LEU A 35 7.09 21.19 -2.88
N GLY A 36 7.20 21.54 -4.16
CA GLY A 36 8.47 21.78 -4.85
C GLY A 36 8.61 20.88 -6.07
N ASP A 37 9.16 21.41 -7.16
CA ASP A 37 9.39 20.64 -8.39
C ASP A 37 10.46 19.55 -8.18
N GLU A 38 11.39 19.75 -7.25
CA GLU A 38 12.42 18.80 -6.85
C GLU A 38 11.85 17.54 -6.19
N PHE A 39 10.67 17.63 -5.56
CA PHE A 39 10.00 16.50 -4.92
C PHE A 39 8.98 15.84 -5.83
N TYR A 40 8.57 16.49 -6.92
CA TYR A 40 7.60 15.90 -7.83
C TYR A 40 8.15 14.61 -8.46
N LYS A 41 7.40 13.50 -8.32
CA LYS A 41 7.77 12.13 -8.69
C LYS A 41 8.89 11.50 -7.86
N ALA A 42 9.42 12.19 -6.85
CA ALA A 42 10.34 11.59 -5.90
C ALA A 42 9.63 10.55 -5.03
N LYS A 43 10.39 9.55 -4.56
CA LYS A 43 9.90 8.52 -3.65
C LYS A 43 10.36 8.85 -2.24
N GLY A 44 9.49 8.63 -1.26
CA GLY A 44 9.80 8.86 0.15
C GLY A 44 9.30 7.72 1.02
N VAL A 45 9.92 7.56 2.19
CA VAL A 45 9.48 6.62 3.23
C VAL A 45 8.53 7.34 4.17
N VAL A 46 7.35 6.77 4.42
CA VAL A 46 6.44 7.24 5.46
C VAL A 46 7.07 6.95 6.83
N LYS A 47 7.47 8.00 7.56
CA LYS A 47 8.14 7.88 8.86
C LYS A 47 7.15 7.88 10.02
N SER A 48 6.11 8.72 9.94
CA SER A 48 5.07 8.79 10.96
C SER A 48 3.76 9.31 10.38
N LEU A 49 2.63 8.84 10.93
CA LEU A 49 1.32 9.42 10.65
C LEU A 49 1.07 10.65 11.54
N VAL A 50 0.44 11.67 10.97
CA VAL A 50 -0.06 12.85 11.72
C VAL A 50 -1.51 12.60 12.13
N ASP A 51 -2.28 12.07 11.20
CA ASP A 51 -3.66 11.61 11.33
C ASP A 51 -3.88 10.49 10.29
N GLU A 52 -5.13 10.07 10.08
CA GLU A 52 -5.43 8.99 9.14
C GLU A 52 -5.09 9.32 7.67
N TYR A 53 -5.06 10.60 7.29
CA TYR A 53 -4.91 11.07 5.90
C TYR A 53 -3.57 11.73 5.62
N THR A 54 -2.83 12.09 6.66
CA THR A 54 -1.64 12.93 6.56
C THR A 54 -0.46 12.26 7.23
N ALA A 55 0.72 12.34 6.61
CA ALA A 55 1.93 11.74 7.14
C ALA A 55 3.17 12.62 6.94
N HIS A 56 4.19 12.35 7.74
CA HIS A 56 5.56 12.80 7.46
C HIS A 56 6.27 11.76 6.61
N ILE A 57 6.79 12.18 5.46
CA ILE A 57 7.62 11.37 4.57
C ILE A 57 9.04 11.90 4.54
N ASP A 58 10.01 11.01 4.49
CA ASP A 58 11.43 11.31 4.28
C ASP A 58 11.79 11.04 2.82
N VAL A 59 12.12 12.11 2.09
CA VAL A 59 12.57 12.09 0.69
C VAL A 59 14.03 12.48 0.67
N ASP A 60 14.92 11.48 0.58
CA ASP A 60 16.38 11.66 0.54
C ASP A 60 16.94 12.58 1.64
N GLY A 61 16.40 12.49 2.86
CA GLY A 61 16.80 13.28 4.02
C GLY A 61 15.95 14.54 4.25
N ALA A 62 15.07 14.91 3.32
CA ALA A 62 14.11 15.99 3.49
C ALA A 62 12.79 15.47 4.08
N LEU A 63 12.39 16.00 5.24
CA LEU A 63 11.12 15.65 5.88
C LEU A 63 9.99 16.54 5.35
N LEU A 64 8.98 15.94 4.72
CA LEU A 64 7.81 16.61 4.15
C LEU A 64 6.53 16.13 4.83
N LYS A 65 5.61 17.06 5.12
CA LYS A 65 4.23 16.71 5.51
C LYS A 65 3.36 16.61 4.26
N VAL A 66 2.71 15.48 4.06
CA VAL A 66 1.90 15.20 2.86
C VAL A 66 0.53 14.64 3.23
N ASP A 67 -0.48 15.04 2.48
CA ASP A 67 -1.81 14.41 2.47
C ASP A 67 -1.81 13.26 1.47
N GLN A 68 -2.56 12.20 1.75
CA GLN A 68 -2.65 11.01 0.90
C GLN A 68 -3.04 11.30 -0.55
N GLN A 69 -3.78 12.39 -0.83
CA GLN A 69 -4.16 12.81 -2.18
C GLN A 69 -2.96 13.32 -3.01
N HIS A 70 -1.85 13.65 -2.35
CA HIS A 70 -0.65 14.18 -2.97
C HIS A 70 0.44 13.12 -3.19
N VAL A 71 0.15 11.86 -2.84
CA VAL A 71 1.06 10.72 -3.00
C VAL A 71 0.32 9.53 -3.61
N GLU A 72 1.08 8.60 -4.19
CA GLU A 72 0.59 7.30 -4.68
C GLU A 72 1.39 6.16 -4.04
N THR A 73 0.79 4.97 -4.01
CA THR A 73 1.50 3.73 -3.61
C THR A 73 2.62 3.42 -4.61
N VAL A 74 3.63 2.68 -4.15
CA VAL A 74 4.77 2.28 -4.98
C VAL A 74 4.79 0.77 -5.12
N ILE A 75 4.78 0.28 -6.36
CA ILE A 75 4.94 -1.13 -6.67
C ILE A 75 6.45 -1.41 -6.86
N PRO A 76 7.05 -2.36 -6.09
CA PRO A 76 8.45 -2.75 -6.25
C PRO A 76 8.66 -3.71 -7.42
N ALA A 77 9.90 -4.17 -7.61
CA ALA A 77 10.17 -5.33 -8.46
C ALA A 77 9.53 -6.61 -7.88
N LEU A 78 9.29 -7.61 -8.72
CA LEU A 78 8.78 -8.92 -8.30
C LEU A 78 9.67 -9.55 -7.21
N GLY A 79 9.04 -10.34 -6.34
CA GLY A 79 9.68 -10.99 -5.19
C GLY A 79 10.01 -10.07 -4.03
N ARG A 80 9.60 -8.79 -4.06
CA ARG A 80 9.84 -7.83 -2.98
C ARG A 80 8.63 -7.68 -2.07
N ALA A 81 8.91 -7.28 -0.83
CA ALA A 81 7.91 -7.10 0.19
C ALA A 81 7.06 -5.83 -0.02
N MET A 82 5.77 -5.98 0.23
CA MET A 82 4.75 -4.95 0.22
C MET A 82 3.88 -5.07 1.47
N LEU A 83 3.21 -3.99 1.83
CA LEU A 83 2.14 -3.96 2.81
C LEU A 83 0.82 -3.79 2.06
N VAL A 84 -0.16 -4.64 2.38
CA VAL A 84 -1.55 -4.40 1.96
C VAL A 84 -2.11 -3.29 2.84
N VAL A 85 -2.40 -2.14 2.23
CA VAL A 85 -2.81 -0.92 2.92
C VAL A 85 -4.32 -0.73 2.97
N ASN A 86 -5.09 -1.56 2.26
CA ASN A 86 -6.55 -1.47 2.29
C ASN A 86 -7.21 -2.82 1.93
N GLY A 87 -8.52 -2.91 2.16
CA GLY A 87 -9.32 -4.09 1.82
C GLY A 87 -9.17 -5.25 2.80
N ALA A 88 -9.61 -6.43 2.40
CA ALA A 88 -9.81 -7.59 3.28
C ALA A 88 -8.55 -8.00 4.05
N TYR A 89 -7.39 -7.72 3.47
CA TYR A 89 -6.07 -8.07 4.00
C TYR A 89 -5.25 -6.86 4.45
N ARG A 90 -5.89 -5.71 4.69
CA ARG A 90 -5.24 -4.54 5.30
C ARG A 90 -4.39 -4.93 6.51
N ASP A 91 -3.26 -4.25 6.68
CA ASP A 91 -2.25 -4.48 7.73
C ASP A 91 -1.50 -5.82 7.61
N THR A 92 -1.53 -6.46 6.43
CA THR A 92 -0.83 -7.72 6.18
C THR A 92 0.33 -7.53 5.22
N LYS A 93 1.52 -8.00 5.60
CA LYS A 93 2.70 -8.09 4.73
C LYS A 93 2.52 -9.18 3.66
N ALA A 94 3.00 -8.88 2.47
CA ALA A 94 2.94 -9.79 1.34
C ALA A 94 4.14 -9.63 0.40
N ILE A 95 4.34 -10.60 -0.48
CA ILE A 95 5.36 -10.58 -1.52
C ILE A 95 4.68 -10.36 -2.87
N LEU A 96 5.22 -9.45 -3.68
CA LEU A 96 4.74 -9.21 -5.05
C LEU A 96 5.09 -10.37 -5.97
N GLU A 97 4.08 -11.02 -6.55
CA GLU A 97 4.24 -12.16 -7.45
C GLU A 97 4.08 -11.77 -8.93
N SER A 98 3.10 -10.92 -9.24
CA SER A 98 2.87 -10.45 -10.61
C SER A 98 2.19 -9.09 -10.65
N VAL A 99 2.31 -8.42 -11.80
CA VAL A 99 1.71 -7.12 -12.09
C VAL A 99 0.88 -7.26 -13.36
N ASN A 100 -0.37 -6.81 -13.31
CA ASN A 100 -1.27 -6.72 -14.46
C ASN A 100 -1.58 -5.24 -14.72
N GLU A 101 -0.85 -4.65 -15.67
CA GLU A 101 -0.98 -3.23 -16.04
C GLU A 101 -2.30 -2.91 -16.73
N LYS A 102 -2.90 -3.87 -17.43
CA LYS A 102 -4.16 -3.67 -18.15
C LYS A 102 -5.31 -3.40 -17.18
N ASP A 103 -5.33 -4.14 -16.07
CA ASP A 103 -6.39 -4.08 -15.08
C ASP A 103 -6.00 -3.26 -13.85
N PHE A 104 -4.80 -2.67 -13.83
CA PHE A 104 -4.25 -1.94 -12.67
C PHE A 104 -4.29 -2.75 -11.37
N THR A 105 -3.96 -4.05 -11.48
CA THR A 105 -3.96 -4.98 -10.34
C THR A 105 -2.61 -5.69 -10.17
N ILE A 106 -2.31 -6.08 -8.94
CA ILE A 106 -1.14 -6.86 -8.56
C ILE A 106 -1.58 -8.14 -7.87
N SER A 107 -0.81 -9.20 -8.06
CA SER A 107 -0.97 -10.44 -7.30
C SER A 107 0.06 -10.49 -6.18
N LEU A 108 -0.43 -10.70 -4.96
CA LEU A 108 0.35 -10.70 -3.73
C LEU A 108 0.24 -12.04 -3.04
N ARG A 109 1.37 -12.61 -2.63
CA ARG A 109 1.41 -13.77 -1.74
C ARG A 109 1.52 -13.30 -0.30
N LEU A 110 0.50 -13.55 0.51
CA LEU A 110 0.51 -13.17 1.92
C LEU A 110 1.66 -13.85 2.67
N ASP A 111 2.44 -13.09 3.42
CA ASP A 111 3.60 -13.61 4.16
C ASP A 111 3.33 -13.77 5.66
N GLU A 112 2.16 -13.34 6.15
CA GLU A 112 1.80 -13.45 7.56
C GLU A 112 0.30 -13.69 7.78
N GLY A 113 -0.07 -13.94 9.04
CA GLY A 113 -1.44 -14.20 9.48
C GLY A 113 -1.99 -15.58 9.09
N PHE A 114 -3.28 -15.80 9.38
CA PHE A 114 -3.97 -17.07 9.12
C PHE A 114 -4.04 -17.47 7.63
N ALA A 115 -3.88 -16.49 6.74
CA ALA A 115 -3.92 -16.70 5.29
C ALA A 115 -2.51 -16.70 4.67
N LYS A 116 -1.45 -16.87 5.47
CA LYS A 116 -0.07 -16.97 4.97
C LYS A 116 0.04 -18.00 3.84
N GLY A 117 0.74 -17.63 2.77
CA GLY A 117 0.93 -18.43 1.55
C GLY A 117 -0.18 -18.28 0.52
N ARG A 118 -1.31 -17.64 0.87
CA ARG A 118 -2.41 -17.39 -0.08
C ARG A 118 -2.01 -16.34 -1.11
N LEU A 119 -2.39 -16.57 -2.37
CA LEU A 119 -2.33 -15.60 -3.44
C LEU A 119 -3.63 -14.78 -3.47
N ILE A 120 -3.52 -13.47 -3.46
CA ILE A 120 -4.63 -12.53 -3.60
C ILE A 120 -4.36 -11.56 -4.76
N THR A 121 -5.40 -11.07 -5.40
CA THR A 121 -5.30 -10.00 -6.41
C THR A 121 -5.93 -8.74 -5.84
N VAL A 122 -5.19 -7.62 -5.86
CA VAL A 122 -5.65 -6.33 -5.36
C VAL A 122 -5.32 -5.21 -6.35
N PRO A 123 -6.08 -4.10 -6.37
CA PRO A 123 -5.72 -2.88 -7.09
C PRO A 123 -4.36 -2.32 -6.65
N TYR A 124 -3.74 -1.50 -7.50
CA TYR A 124 -2.47 -0.82 -7.18
C TYR A 124 -2.54 0.05 -5.91
N GLU A 125 -3.67 0.72 -5.69
CA GLU A 125 -3.90 1.61 -4.54
C GLU A 125 -3.99 0.86 -3.20
N ASP A 126 -4.17 -0.46 -3.23
CA ASP A 126 -4.42 -1.28 -2.04
C ASP A 126 -3.16 -1.93 -1.47
N ALA A 127 -1.99 -1.74 -2.09
CA ALA A 127 -0.73 -2.14 -1.49
C ALA A 127 0.43 -1.24 -1.90
N SER A 128 1.39 -1.08 -1.00
CA SER A 128 2.61 -0.31 -1.26
C SER A 128 3.86 -1.04 -0.83
N LYS A 129 4.98 -0.75 -1.49
CA LYS A 129 6.32 -1.27 -1.17
C LYS A 129 6.65 -0.96 0.29
N LEU A 130 7.18 -1.95 1.01
CA LEU A 130 7.75 -1.74 2.34
C LEU A 130 9.14 -1.11 2.26
N ALA A 131 9.41 -0.16 3.14
CA ALA A 131 10.76 0.30 3.42
C ALA A 131 11.53 -0.82 4.15
N GLN A 132 12.73 -1.10 3.68
CA GLN A 132 13.65 -2.07 4.29
C GLN A 132 14.64 -1.34 5.19
#